data_AF-W2RE81-F1
#
_entry.id   AF-W2RE81-F1
#
_cell.length_a   1.000
_cell.length_b   1.000
_cell.length_c   1.000
_cell.angle_alpha   90.00
_cell.angle_beta   90.00
_cell.angle_gamma   90.00
#
_symmetry.space_group_name_H-M   'P 1'
#
loop_
_entity.id
_entity.type
_entity.pdbx_description
1 polymer ?
#
loop_
_entity_poly.entity_id
_entity_poly.type
_entity_poly.pdbx_seq_one_letter_code
_entity_poly.pdbx_strand_id
1 'polypeptide(L)'
;MMILDTVSEKLRSKHVRTLELLQKTLDENVELREQVSKLQKGTLHLGQGLPRSNLSSELEDEIERLKEEHTRKFKEVEEAASAKLAEQTLAVETLTAANSKLKNDMITMDVALREARDRLKYERQSWNEERSQLAATITEATKTLPPASPTRAKQKQPQSEAFIEEEKSNQYLEAELELSRQACVNADSARRSAETQLNEVKMDFARVTSEAASQRDQIRALQAQLAATQTQQQSLSEELKTARDRNRSLETKSPKERPSSSSTKLQLQQKTLLAQLQDTEERYAKLEMENRTLQSHTARLQQQLANEVAQRKADASEAGIFAIHVELK
;
A
#
# COMPACT_ATOMS: atom_id res chain seq x y z
N MET A 1 82.26 -9.04 15.46
CA MET A 1 81.21 -8.83 16.48
C MET A 1 79.85 -8.52 15.85
N MET A 2 79.74 -7.62 14.86
CA MET A 2 78.44 -7.21 14.26
C MET A 2 77.60 -8.30 13.55
N ILE A 3 78.19 -9.36 12.99
CA ILE A 3 77.44 -10.41 12.27
C ILE A 3 76.64 -11.30 13.25
N LEU A 4 77.17 -11.56 14.46
CA LEU A 4 76.48 -12.33 15.50
C LEU A 4 75.27 -11.56 16.06
N ASP A 5 75.35 -10.24 16.13
CA ASP A 5 74.24 -9.39 16.57
C ASP A 5 73.10 -9.39 15.55
N THR A 6 73.39 -9.30 14.25
CA THR A 6 72.34 -9.33 13.22
C THR A 6 71.63 -10.68 13.09
N VAL A 7 72.33 -11.80 13.30
CA VAL A 7 71.71 -13.14 13.33
C VAL A 7 70.86 -13.32 14.58
N SER A 8 71.34 -12.84 15.73
CA SER A 8 70.60 -12.88 17.00
C SER A 8 69.36 -11.99 16.95
N GLU A 9 69.43 -10.82 16.29
CA GLU A 9 68.30 -9.93 16.09
C GLU A 9 67.25 -10.51 15.11
N LYS A 10 67.69 -11.17 14.03
CA LYS A 10 66.77 -11.93 13.15
C LYS A 10 66.10 -13.09 13.87
N LEU A 11 66.82 -13.78 14.75
CA LEU A 11 66.25 -14.87 15.55
C LEU A 11 65.24 -14.34 16.58
N ARG A 12 65.57 -13.24 17.26
CA ARG A 12 64.64 -12.54 18.16
C ARG A 12 63.39 -12.06 17.42
N SER A 13 63.54 -11.43 16.25
CA SER A 13 62.42 -10.97 15.43
C SER A 13 61.53 -12.14 14.95
N LYS A 14 62.13 -13.26 14.52
CA LYS A 14 61.38 -14.47 14.20
C LYS A 14 60.63 -15.01 15.42
N HIS A 15 61.28 -15.07 16.58
CA HIS A 15 60.65 -15.56 17.81
C HIS A 15 59.48 -14.67 18.24
N VAL A 16 59.63 -13.34 18.20
CA VAL A 16 58.55 -12.39 18.46
C VAL A 16 57.40 -12.60 17.48
N ARG A 17 57.68 -12.72 16.17
CA ARG A 17 56.64 -12.98 15.17
C ARG A 17 55.92 -14.31 15.39
N THR A 18 56.64 -15.34 15.83
CA THR A 18 56.04 -16.63 16.20
C THR A 18 55.15 -16.49 17.43
N LEU A 19 55.57 -15.72 18.44
CA LEU A 19 54.74 -15.45 19.62
C LEU A 19 53.49 -14.63 19.28
N GLU A 20 53.61 -13.62 18.42
CA GLU A 20 52.46 -12.85 17.91
C GLU A 20 51.46 -13.71 17.15
N LEU A 21 51.96 -14.62 16.29
CA LEU A 21 51.13 -15.59 15.58
C LEU A 21 50.42 -16.54 16.56
N LEU A 22 51.13 -17.05 17.56
CA LEU A 22 50.54 -17.93 18.58
C LEU A 22 49.51 -17.20 19.43
N GLN A 23 49.76 -15.95 19.81
CA GLN A 23 48.80 -15.12 20.53
C GLN A 23 47.54 -14.91 19.70
N LYS A 24 47.70 -14.55 18.42
CA LYS A 24 46.58 -14.38 17.49
C LYS A 24 45.76 -15.68 17.33
N THR A 25 46.42 -16.82 17.20
CA THR A 25 45.75 -18.13 17.14
C THR A 25 45.04 -18.46 18.45
N LEU A 26 45.56 -18.04 19.60
CA LEU A 26 44.91 -18.23 20.90
C LEU A 26 43.65 -17.37 21.00
N ASP A 27 43.73 -16.11 20.60
CA ASP A 27 42.60 -15.17 20.59
C ASP A 27 41.49 -15.65 19.64
N GLU A 28 41.85 -16.09 18.43
CA GLU A 28 40.92 -16.72 17.48
C GLU A 28 40.26 -17.98 18.07
N ASN A 29 41.00 -18.80 18.84
CA ASN A 29 40.43 -19.96 19.52
C ASN A 29 39.46 -19.57 20.65
N VAL A 30 39.70 -18.48 21.36
CA VAL A 30 38.79 -17.97 22.39
C VAL A 30 37.51 -17.45 21.74
N GLU A 31 37.61 -16.68 20.65
CA GLU A 31 36.46 -16.22 19.88
C GLU A 31 35.63 -17.39 19.32
N LEU A 32 36.29 -18.41 18.76
CA LEU A 32 35.61 -19.61 18.28
C LEU A 32 34.92 -20.37 19.42
N ARG A 33 35.54 -20.47 20.60
CA ARG A 33 34.91 -21.07 21.78
C ARG A 33 33.71 -20.27 22.26
N GLU A 34 33.76 -18.94 22.23
CA GLU A 34 32.60 -18.11 22.55
C GLU A 34 31.48 -18.28 21.53
N GLN A 35 31.80 -18.31 20.24
CA GLN A 35 30.82 -18.56 19.17
C GLN A 35 30.18 -19.94 19.32
N VAL A 36 30.99 -20.98 19.58
CA VAL A 36 30.50 -22.34 19.88
C VAL A 36 29.66 -22.37 21.15
N SER A 37 30.02 -21.62 22.20
CA SER A 37 29.23 -21.55 23.45
C SER A 37 27.90 -20.82 23.25
N LYS A 38 27.88 -19.76 22.43
CA LYS A 38 26.65 -19.05 22.03
C LYS A 38 25.77 -19.95 21.18
N LEU A 39 26.37 -20.72 20.26
CA LEU A 39 25.68 -21.73 19.48
C LEU A 39 25.16 -22.85 20.40
N GLN A 40 25.93 -23.40 21.34
CA GLN A 40 25.48 -24.45 22.26
C GLN A 40 24.34 -24.01 23.19
N LYS A 41 24.23 -22.73 23.53
CA LYS A 41 23.06 -22.19 24.25
C LYS A 41 21.79 -22.11 23.39
N GLY A 42 21.91 -22.15 22.06
CA GLY A 42 20.78 -22.17 21.12
C GLY A 42 20.71 -23.43 20.23
N THR A 43 21.62 -24.39 20.40
CA THR A 43 21.76 -25.59 19.58
C THR A 43 21.42 -26.79 20.42
N LEU A 44 20.33 -27.45 20.03
CA LEU A 44 19.88 -28.72 20.55
C LEU A 44 21.05 -29.72 20.51
N HIS A 45 21.40 -30.29 21.67
CA HIS A 45 22.44 -31.33 21.79
C HIS A 45 21.92 -32.66 21.22
N LEU A 46 21.69 -32.71 19.90
CA LEU A 46 21.22 -33.88 19.16
C LEU A 46 22.24 -35.03 19.06
N GLY A 47 23.37 -34.98 19.78
CA GLY A 47 24.47 -35.91 19.58
C GLY A 47 25.28 -36.32 20.80
N GLN A 48 24.92 -35.91 22.02
CA GLN A 48 25.67 -36.30 23.22
C GLN A 48 24.77 -37.05 24.20
N GLY A 49 24.58 -38.35 23.91
CA GLY A 49 24.55 -39.46 24.86
C GLY A 49 23.87 -39.32 26.23
N LEU A 50 22.88 -38.45 26.41
CA LEU A 50 22.08 -38.40 27.64
C LEU A 50 21.04 -39.54 27.65
N PRO A 51 20.62 -40.03 28.83
CA PRO A 51 19.69 -41.14 28.95
C PRO A 51 18.40 -40.83 28.18
N ARG A 52 18.01 -41.73 27.26
CA ARG A 52 16.84 -41.59 26.38
C ARG A 52 15.51 -41.37 27.12
N SER A 53 15.46 -41.48 28.45
CA SER A 53 14.23 -41.30 29.24
C SER A 53 13.79 -39.84 29.36
N ASN A 54 14.72 -38.87 29.28
CA ASN A 54 14.39 -37.45 29.52
C ASN A 54 14.38 -36.62 28.23
N LEU A 55 15.02 -37.11 27.17
CA LEU A 55 15.08 -36.44 25.87
C LEU A 55 13.71 -36.24 25.23
N SER A 56 12.74 -37.15 25.45
CA SER A 56 11.38 -36.98 24.95
C SER A 56 10.68 -35.80 25.62
N SER A 57 10.81 -35.68 26.94
CA SER A 57 10.22 -34.58 27.71
C SER A 57 10.84 -33.24 27.32
N GLU A 58 12.17 -33.16 27.20
CA GLU A 58 12.84 -31.92 26.79
C GLU A 58 12.48 -31.50 25.35
N LEU A 59 12.30 -32.46 24.45
CA LEU A 59 11.82 -32.19 23.09
C LEU A 59 10.36 -31.77 23.07
N GLU A 60 9.51 -32.36 23.91
CA GLU A 60 8.10 -31.99 24.05
C GLU A 60 7.96 -30.57 24.61
N ASP A 61 8.72 -30.24 25.66
CA ASP A 61 8.77 -28.89 26.26
C ASP A 61 9.28 -27.85 25.25
N GLU A 62 10.29 -28.18 24.46
CA GLU A 62 10.81 -27.28 23.42
C GLU A 62 9.84 -27.12 22.24
N ILE A 63 9.11 -28.18 21.86
CA ILE A 63 8.03 -28.09 20.87
C ILE A 63 6.92 -27.19 21.40
N GLU A 64 6.55 -27.30 22.67
CA GLU A 64 5.53 -26.46 23.30
C GLU A 64 5.99 -25.00 23.35
N ARG A 65 7.23 -24.75 23.78
CA ARG A 65 7.85 -23.42 23.77
C ARG A 65 7.86 -22.81 22.36
N LEU A 66 8.23 -23.57 21.33
CA LEU A 66 8.25 -23.11 19.95
C LEU A 66 6.84 -22.84 19.41
N LYS A 67 5.85 -23.64 19.79
CA LYS A 67 4.43 -23.38 19.44
C LYS A 67 3.94 -22.08 20.07
N GLU A 68 4.23 -21.87 21.35
CA GLU A 68 3.87 -20.64 22.05
C GLU A 68 4.55 -19.42 21.43
N GLU A 69 5.85 -19.51 21.15
CA GLU A 69 6.62 -18.45 20.52
C GLU A 69 6.09 -18.11 19.12
N HIS A 70 5.79 -19.13 18.30
CA HIS A 70 5.20 -18.93 16.98
C HIS A 70 3.81 -18.31 17.07
N THR A 71 2.97 -18.78 17.99
CA THR A 71 1.62 -18.23 18.19
C THR A 71 1.67 -16.76 18.64
N ARG A 72 2.62 -16.42 19.51
CA ARG A 72 2.85 -15.04 19.95
C ARG A 72 3.31 -14.16 18.80
N LYS A 73 4.34 -14.57 18.05
CA LYS A 73 4.83 -13.83 16.87
C LYS A 73 3.74 -13.65 15.82
N PHE A 74 2.91 -14.67 15.60
CA PHE A 74 1.80 -14.59 14.67
C PHE A 74 0.78 -13.53 15.10
N LYS A 75 0.39 -13.51 16.39
CA LYS A 75 -0.50 -12.48 16.94
C LYS A 75 0.10 -11.08 16.85
N GLU A 76 1.38 -10.90 17.16
CA GLU A 76 2.06 -9.61 17.05
C GLU A 76 2.04 -9.08 15.61
N VAL A 77 2.25 -9.96 14.62
CA VAL A 77 2.15 -9.60 13.19
C VAL A 77 0.70 -9.28 12.79
N GLU A 78 -0.27 -10.05 13.26
CA GLU A 78 -1.70 -9.82 13.01
C GLU A 78 -2.18 -8.49 13.60
N GLU A 79 -1.78 -8.17 14.83
CA GLU A 79 -2.09 -6.90 15.50
C GLU A 79 -1.43 -5.72 14.78
N ALA A 80 -0.16 -5.84 14.38
CA ALA A 80 0.52 -4.81 13.61
C ALA A 80 -0.11 -4.59 12.23
N ALA A 81 -0.50 -5.66 11.54
CA ALA A 81 -1.22 -5.58 10.28
C ALA A 81 -2.61 -4.94 10.44
N SER A 82 -3.32 -5.27 11.51
CA SER A 82 -4.64 -4.71 11.84
C SER A 82 -4.55 -3.22 12.17
N ALA A 83 -3.55 -2.80 12.94
CA ALA A 83 -3.30 -1.38 13.23
C ALA A 83 -2.98 -0.60 11.95
N LYS A 84 -2.12 -1.14 11.08
CA LYS A 84 -1.79 -0.51 9.80
C LYS A 84 -3.00 -0.41 8.87
N LEU A 85 -3.87 -1.43 8.84
CA LEU A 85 -5.12 -1.40 8.08
C LEU A 85 -6.07 -0.32 8.59
N ALA A 86 -6.19 -0.16 9.92
CA ALA A 86 -7.02 0.88 10.52
C ALA A 86 -6.51 2.29 10.18
N GLU A 87 -5.19 2.52 10.23
CA GLU A 87 -4.58 3.78 9.81
C GLU A 87 -4.84 4.09 8.32
N GLN A 88 -4.68 3.09 7.45
CA GLN A 88 -4.97 3.24 6.02
C GLN A 88 -6.44 3.54 5.76
N THR A 89 -7.35 2.92 6.49
CA THR A 89 -8.79 3.15 6.37
C THR A 89 -9.13 4.60 6.73
N LEU A 90 -8.59 5.10 7.85
CA LEU A 90 -8.81 6.48 8.29
C LEU A 90 -8.22 7.49 7.29
N ALA A 91 -7.05 7.20 6.71
CA ALA A 91 -6.46 8.03 5.67
C ALA A 91 -7.34 8.09 4.40
N VAL A 92 -7.90 6.94 3.98
CA VAL A 92 -8.83 6.88 2.83
C VAL A 92 -10.10 7.67 3.12
N GLU A 93 -10.70 7.53 4.30
CA GLU A 93 -11.90 8.28 4.69
C GLU A 93 -11.63 9.80 4.68
N THR A 94 -10.48 10.23 5.23
CA THR A 94 -10.08 11.64 5.25
C THR A 94 -9.89 12.20 3.84
N LEU A 95 -9.20 11.46 2.96
CA LEU A 95 -9.02 11.86 1.56
C LEU A 95 -10.34 11.90 0.80
N THR A 96 -11.24 10.96 1.07
CA THR A 96 -12.57 10.91 0.43
C THR A 96 -13.41 12.12 0.85
N ALA A 97 -13.38 12.50 2.12
CA ALA A 97 -14.05 13.70 2.64
C ALA A 97 -13.45 15.00 2.07
N ALA A 98 -12.12 15.09 1.96
CA ALA A 98 -11.46 16.24 1.34
C ALA A 98 -11.82 16.37 -0.16
N ASN A 99 -11.88 15.24 -0.88
CA ASN A 99 -12.23 15.22 -2.29
C ASN A 99 -13.70 15.61 -2.53
N SER A 100 -14.63 15.11 -1.71
CA SER A 100 -16.04 15.52 -1.80
C SER A 100 -16.23 17.02 -1.53
N LYS A 101 -15.49 17.56 -0.56
CA LYS A 101 -15.47 19.01 -0.29
C LYS A 101 -14.94 19.81 -1.49
N LEU A 102 -13.79 19.43 -2.05
CA LEU A 102 -13.22 20.10 -3.22
C LEU A 102 -14.17 20.06 -4.43
N LYS A 103 -14.86 18.93 -4.65
CA LYS A 103 -15.87 18.81 -5.71
C LYS A 103 -17.02 19.79 -5.49
N ASN A 104 -17.51 19.92 -4.26
CA ASN A 104 -18.56 20.88 -3.93
C ASN A 104 -18.09 22.32 -4.14
N ASP A 105 -16.89 22.66 -3.65
CA ASP A 105 -16.31 24.00 -3.81
C ASP A 105 -16.14 24.37 -5.29
N MET A 106 -15.69 23.42 -6.12
CA MET A 106 -15.57 23.60 -7.57
C MET A 106 -16.93 23.86 -8.23
N ILE A 107 -17.96 23.10 -7.87
CA ILE A 107 -19.32 23.32 -8.38
C ILE A 107 -19.83 24.71 -7.97
N THR A 108 -19.62 25.12 -6.72
CA THR A 108 -19.99 26.44 -6.22
C THR A 108 -19.30 27.55 -7.00
N MET A 109 -17.99 27.42 -7.26
CA MET A 109 -17.23 28.39 -8.05
C MET A 109 -17.69 28.43 -9.51
N ASP A 110 -17.98 27.28 -10.13
CA ASP A 110 -18.51 27.21 -11.50
C ASP A 110 -19.90 27.87 -11.64
N VAL A 111 -20.73 27.79 -10.60
CA VAL A 111 -22.02 28.48 -10.55
C VAL A 111 -21.79 29.99 -10.40
N ALA A 112 -20.95 30.41 -9.46
CA ALA A 112 -20.63 31.83 -9.25
C ALA A 112 -20.02 32.49 -10.51
N LEU A 113 -19.14 31.77 -11.22
CA LEU A 113 -18.57 32.24 -12.48
C LEU A 113 -19.61 32.37 -13.60
N ARG A 114 -20.57 31.43 -13.68
CA ARG A 114 -21.69 31.54 -14.63
C ARG A 114 -22.57 32.74 -14.31
N GLU A 115 -22.96 32.92 -13.06
CA GLU A 115 -23.74 34.08 -12.64
C GLU A 115 -23.03 35.40 -12.92
N ALA A 116 -21.73 35.49 -12.61
CA ALA A 116 -20.94 36.68 -12.90
C ALA A 116 -20.88 36.98 -14.41
N ARG A 117 -20.71 35.94 -15.25
CA ARG A 117 -20.73 36.07 -16.71
C ARG A 117 -22.09 36.54 -17.22
N ASP A 118 -23.18 36.01 -16.69
CA ASP A 118 -24.54 36.39 -17.09
C ASP A 118 -24.85 37.83 -16.67
N ARG A 119 -24.44 38.26 -15.47
CA ARG A 119 -24.53 39.66 -15.02
C ARG A 119 -23.77 40.61 -15.94
N LEU A 120 -22.51 40.30 -16.26
CA LEU A 120 -21.71 41.12 -17.20
C LEU A 120 -22.35 41.18 -18.59
N LYS A 121 -22.95 40.09 -19.06
CA LYS A 121 -23.66 40.06 -20.34
C LYS A 121 -24.89 40.97 -20.32
N TYR A 122 -25.66 40.93 -19.23
CA TYR A 122 -26.82 41.79 -19.04
C TYR A 122 -26.42 43.28 -18.94
N GLU A 123 -25.41 43.61 -18.15
CA GLU A 123 -24.89 44.98 -18.04
C GLU A 123 -24.41 45.50 -19.40
N ARG A 124 -23.68 44.69 -20.17
CA ARG A 124 -23.25 45.07 -21.52
C ARG A 124 -24.43 45.32 -22.47
N GLN A 125 -25.52 44.56 -22.36
CA GLN A 125 -26.73 44.79 -23.15
C GLN A 125 -27.40 46.11 -22.76
N SER A 126 -27.59 46.35 -21.46
CA SER A 126 -28.13 47.60 -20.92
C SER A 126 -27.31 48.81 -21.37
N TRP A 127 -25.97 48.76 -21.28
CA TRP A 127 -25.10 49.85 -21.73
C TRP A 127 -25.20 50.10 -23.24
N ASN A 128 -25.36 49.05 -24.05
CA ASN A 128 -25.56 49.19 -25.49
C ASN A 128 -26.91 49.83 -25.83
N GLU A 129 -27.98 49.48 -25.09
CA GLU A 129 -29.29 50.09 -25.24
C GLU A 129 -29.26 51.57 -24.86
N GLU A 130 -28.66 51.92 -23.71
CA GLU A 130 -28.46 53.30 -23.28
C GLU A 130 -27.66 54.11 -24.31
N ARG A 131 -26.55 53.56 -24.83
CA ARG A 131 -25.78 54.19 -25.91
C ARG A 131 -26.61 54.40 -27.17
N SER A 132 -27.47 53.44 -27.52
CA SER A 132 -28.35 53.54 -28.70
C SER A 132 -29.41 54.63 -28.51
N GLN A 133 -29.99 54.74 -27.32
CA GLN A 133 -30.94 55.80 -26.97
C GLN A 133 -30.28 57.19 -26.96
N LEU A 134 -29.06 57.30 -26.41
CA LEU A 134 -28.26 58.53 -26.44
C LEU A 134 -27.90 58.93 -27.88
N ALA A 135 -27.50 57.96 -28.72
CA ALA A 135 -27.25 58.23 -30.13
C ALA A 135 -28.52 58.73 -30.85
N ALA A 136 -29.67 58.11 -30.60
CA ALA A 136 -30.95 58.53 -31.18
C ALA A 136 -31.32 59.96 -30.76
N THR A 137 -31.24 60.27 -29.45
CA THR A 137 -31.52 61.63 -28.94
C THR A 137 -30.56 62.67 -29.48
N ILE A 138 -29.25 62.36 -29.62
CA ILE A 138 -28.30 63.26 -30.30
C ILE A 138 -28.71 63.49 -31.75
N THR A 139 -29.05 62.44 -32.51
CA THR A 139 -29.47 62.59 -33.92
C THR A 139 -30.75 63.42 -34.05
N GLU A 140 -31.70 63.28 -33.14
CA GLU A 140 -32.94 64.05 -33.12
C GLU A 140 -32.69 65.51 -32.74
N ALA A 141 -31.84 65.77 -31.74
CA ALA A 141 -31.39 67.11 -31.38
C ALA A 141 -30.67 67.81 -32.55
N THR A 142 -29.82 67.09 -33.30
CA THR A 142 -29.15 67.66 -34.48
C THR A 142 -30.09 67.96 -35.65
N LYS A 143 -31.26 67.32 -35.75
CA LYS A 143 -32.28 67.63 -36.78
C LYS A 143 -33.08 68.89 -36.47
N THR A 144 -33.18 69.29 -35.20
CA THR A 144 -33.94 70.46 -34.75
C THR A 144 -33.08 71.73 -34.63
N LEU A 145 -31.77 71.62 -34.81
CA LEU A 145 -30.84 72.75 -34.90
C LEU A 145 -30.82 73.33 -36.34
N PRO A 146 -31.00 74.66 -36.52
CA PRO A 146 -30.83 75.29 -37.83
C PRO A 146 -29.38 75.17 -38.33
N PRO A 147 -29.12 75.23 -39.65
CA PRO A 147 -27.77 75.13 -40.19
C PRO A 147 -26.90 76.23 -39.59
N ALA A 148 -25.83 75.84 -38.91
CA ALA A 148 -24.91 76.76 -38.26
C ALA A 148 -24.32 77.71 -39.32
N SER A 149 -24.75 78.97 -39.28
CA SER A 149 -23.95 80.08 -39.81
C SER A 149 -22.61 80.11 -39.06
N PRO A 150 -21.50 80.51 -39.70
CA PRO A 150 -20.19 80.55 -39.08
C PRO A 150 -20.11 81.76 -38.14
N THR A 151 -20.86 81.70 -37.04
CA THR A 151 -20.71 82.67 -35.97
C THR A 151 -19.62 82.14 -35.06
N ARG A 152 -18.46 82.77 -35.19
CA ARG A 152 -17.32 82.76 -34.27
C ARG A 152 -17.79 83.17 -32.86
N ALA A 153 -18.51 82.30 -32.17
CA ALA A 153 -18.75 82.41 -30.75
C ALA A 153 -17.47 81.96 -30.06
N LYS A 154 -16.70 82.92 -29.55
CA LYS A 154 -15.74 82.67 -28.48
C LYS A 154 -16.52 82.18 -27.26
N GLN A 155 -16.93 80.93 -27.27
CA GLN A 155 -17.39 80.26 -26.06
C GLN A 155 -16.12 79.69 -25.44
N LYS A 156 -15.57 80.45 -24.49
CA LYS A 156 -14.68 79.91 -23.47
C LYS A 156 -15.50 78.92 -22.64
N GLN A 157 -15.71 77.72 -23.17
CA GLN A 157 -16.05 76.55 -22.38
C GLN A 157 -14.72 75.95 -21.92
N PRO A 158 -14.58 75.54 -20.66
CA PRO A 158 -13.29 75.22 -20.09
C PRO A 158 -12.76 73.93 -20.76
N GLN A 159 -11.88 74.07 -21.75
CA GLN A 159 -11.14 72.94 -22.32
C GLN A 159 -10.40 72.14 -21.24
N SER A 160 -10.19 72.74 -20.07
CA SER A 160 -9.73 72.11 -18.84
C SER A 160 -10.63 70.97 -18.34
N GLU A 161 -11.96 71.11 -18.33
CA GLU A 161 -12.84 70.09 -17.70
C GLU A 161 -12.96 68.83 -18.57
N ALA A 162 -13.06 68.99 -19.89
CA ALA A 162 -13.07 67.86 -20.81
C ALA A 162 -11.74 67.09 -20.83
N PHE A 163 -10.60 67.80 -20.75
CA PHE A 163 -9.28 67.15 -20.59
C PHE A 163 -9.18 66.40 -19.26
N ILE A 164 -9.71 66.96 -18.16
CA ILE A 164 -9.68 66.33 -16.84
C ILE A 164 -10.57 65.07 -16.82
N GLU A 165 -11.73 65.08 -17.48
CA GLU A 165 -12.58 63.89 -17.59
C GLU A 165 -11.96 62.79 -18.46
N GLU A 166 -11.32 63.16 -19.58
CA GLU A 166 -10.62 62.21 -20.45
C GLU A 166 -9.39 61.60 -19.75
N GLU A 167 -8.66 62.40 -18.97
CA GLU A 167 -7.51 61.94 -18.17
C GLU A 167 -7.95 60.98 -17.05
N LYS A 168 -9.08 61.26 -16.38
CA LYS A 168 -9.68 60.33 -15.41
C LYS A 168 -10.13 59.02 -16.07
N SER A 169 -10.79 59.11 -17.23
CA SER A 169 -11.21 57.94 -18.01
C SER A 169 -10.01 57.06 -18.39
N ASN A 170 -8.92 57.68 -18.86
CA ASN A 170 -7.70 56.97 -19.21
C ASN A 170 -7.03 56.33 -17.99
N GLN A 171 -7.01 57.00 -16.82
CA GLN A 171 -6.51 56.41 -15.58
C GLN A 171 -7.34 55.19 -15.12
N TYR A 172 -8.67 55.26 -15.26
CA TYR A 172 -9.54 54.11 -14.98
C TYR A 172 -9.26 52.94 -15.91
N LEU A 173 -9.12 53.20 -17.22
CA LEU A 173 -8.77 52.19 -18.21
C LEU A 173 -7.39 51.57 -17.94
N GLU A 174 -6.38 52.36 -17.58
CA GLU A 174 -5.06 51.85 -17.21
C GLU A 174 -5.11 50.95 -15.96
N ALA A 175 -5.88 51.36 -14.94
CA ALA A 175 -6.06 50.54 -13.73
C ALA A 175 -6.77 49.21 -14.04
N GLU A 176 -7.77 49.20 -14.91
CA GLU A 176 -8.47 47.99 -15.33
C GLU A 176 -7.58 47.08 -16.19
N LEU A 177 -6.74 47.67 -17.04
CA LEU A 177 -5.76 46.94 -17.85
C LEU A 177 -4.69 46.28 -16.96
N GLU A 178 -4.24 46.96 -15.91
CA GLU A 178 -3.28 46.41 -14.96
C GLU A 178 -3.90 45.29 -14.12
N LEU A 179 -5.17 45.42 -13.70
CA LEU A 179 -5.91 44.33 -13.06
C LEU A 179 -6.05 43.11 -13.99
N SER A 180 -6.31 43.34 -15.27
CA SER A 180 -6.38 42.28 -16.28
C SER A 180 -5.03 41.56 -16.46
N ARG A 181 -3.92 42.31 -16.52
CA ARG A 181 -2.57 41.75 -16.57
C ARG A 181 -2.27 40.90 -15.34
N GLN A 182 -2.59 41.41 -14.15
CA GLN A 182 -2.40 40.67 -12.91
C GLN A 182 -3.24 39.38 -12.89
N ALA A 183 -4.48 39.42 -13.39
CA ALA A 183 -5.33 38.24 -13.51
C ALA A 183 -4.73 37.19 -14.47
N CYS A 184 -4.16 37.61 -15.60
CA CYS A 184 -3.44 36.72 -16.52
C CYS A 184 -2.22 36.07 -15.86
N VAL A 185 -1.41 36.84 -15.13
CA VAL A 185 -0.23 36.30 -14.40
C VAL A 185 -0.65 35.27 -13.35
N ASN A 186 -1.74 35.55 -12.62
CA ASN A 186 -2.29 34.62 -11.64
C ASN A 186 -2.87 33.35 -12.29
N ALA A 187 -3.51 33.48 -13.45
CA ALA A 187 -4.01 32.33 -14.21
C ALA A 187 -2.86 31.46 -14.74
N ASP A 188 -1.79 32.08 -15.24
CA ASP A 188 -0.61 31.35 -15.72
C ASP A 188 0.15 30.64 -14.59
N SER A 189 0.26 31.26 -13.41
CA SER A 189 0.88 30.63 -12.25
C SER A 189 0.04 29.45 -11.74
N ALA A 190 -1.29 29.60 -11.69
CA ALA A 190 -2.21 28.51 -11.37
C ALA A 190 -2.10 27.36 -12.38
N ARG A 191 -2.04 27.67 -13.68
CA ARG A 191 -1.86 26.67 -14.75
C ARG A 191 -0.56 25.88 -14.58
N ARG A 192 0.58 26.56 -14.34
CA ARG A 192 1.87 25.89 -14.12
C ARG A 192 1.87 25.02 -12.86
N SER A 193 1.21 25.48 -11.80
CA SER A 193 1.03 24.71 -10.57
C SER A 193 0.24 23.43 -10.84
N ALA A 194 -0.90 23.54 -11.54
CA ALA A 194 -1.72 22.40 -11.92
C ALA A 194 -0.97 21.41 -12.86
N GLU A 195 -0.18 21.91 -13.81
CA GLU A 195 0.67 21.07 -14.68
C GLU A 195 1.73 20.31 -13.87
N THR A 196 2.32 20.94 -12.86
CA THR A 196 3.29 20.31 -11.97
C THR A 196 2.65 19.17 -11.17
N GLN A 197 1.51 19.43 -10.53
CA GLN A 197 0.74 18.42 -9.81
C GLN A 197 0.30 17.26 -10.71
N LEU A 198 -0.13 17.56 -11.95
CA LEU A 198 -0.49 16.52 -12.91
C LEU A 198 0.69 15.62 -13.26
N ASN A 199 1.89 16.18 -13.39
CA ASN A 199 3.10 15.40 -13.65
C ASN A 199 3.48 14.51 -12.46
N GLU A 200 3.38 15.02 -11.24
CA GLU A 200 3.60 14.24 -10.01
C GLU A 200 2.64 13.05 -9.94
N VAL A 201 1.34 13.29 -10.14
CA VAL A 201 0.32 12.22 -10.15
C VAL A 201 0.59 11.18 -11.24
N LYS A 202 1.03 11.60 -12.43
CA LYS A 202 1.42 10.67 -13.51
C LYS A 202 2.61 9.80 -13.12
N MET A 203 3.63 10.38 -12.47
CA MET A 203 4.78 9.62 -12.00
C MET A 203 4.41 8.63 -10.90
N ASP A 204 3.60 9.04 -9.93
CA ASP A 204 3.09 8.16 -8.88
C ASP A 204 2.24 7.03 -9.45
N PHE A 205 1.37 7.33 -10.42
CA PHE A 205 0.56 6.32 -11.10
C PHE A 205 1.43 5.29 -11.83
N ALA A 206 2.48 5.73 -12.54
CA ALA A 206 3.42 4.85 -13.21
C ALA A 206 4.16 3.95 -12.21
N ARG A 207 4.61 4.51 -11.07
CA ARG A 207 5.26 3.75 -9.99
C ARG A 207 4.33 2.67 -9.43
N VAL A 208 3.12 3.05 -9.02
CA VAL A 208 2.12 2.12 -8.46
C VAL A 208 1.76 1.03 -9.46
N THR A 209 1.65 1.35 -10.74
CA THR A 209 1.36 0.36 -11.79
C THR A 209 2.51 -0.65 -11.93
N SER A 210 3.76 -0.20 -11.88
CA SER A 210 4.94 -1.08 -11.91
C SER A 210 5.02 -1.97 -10.66
N GLU A 211 4.77 -1.41 -9.48
CA GLU A 211 4.74 -2.16 -8.22
C GLU A 211 3.64 -3.23 -8.26
N ALA A 212 2.42 -2.88 -8.70
CA ALA A 212 1.32 -3.83 -8.85
C ALA A 212 1.64 -4.95 -9.85
N ALA A 213 2.35 -4.65 -10.95
CA ALA A 213 2.81 -5.66 -11.89
C ALA A 213 3.81 -6.62 -11.20
N SER A 214 4.79 -6.09 -10.47
CA SER A 214 5.78 -6.89 -9.75
C SER A 214 5.15 -7.80 -8.68
N GLN A 215 4.15 -7.30 -7.95
CA GLN A 215 3.41 -8.08 -6.96
C GLN A 215 2.60 -9.21 -7.62
N ARG A 216 1.97 -8.96 -8.78
CA ARG A 216 1.27 -10.00 -9.53
C ARG A 216 2.21 -11.12 -9.99
N ASP A 217 3.41 -10.77 -10.43
CA ASP A 217 4.40 -11.77 -10.82
C ASP A 217 4.92 -12.58 -9.63
N GLN A 218 5.13 -11.94 -8.47
CA GLN A 218 5.44 -12.64 -7.21
C GLN A 218 4.33 -13.60 -6.78
N ILE A 219 3.07 -13.17 -6.84
CA ILE A 219 1.91 -14.02 -6.53
C ILE A 219 1.89 -15.24 -7.46
N ARG A 220 2.11 -15.04 -8.77
CA ARG A 220 2.15 -16.14 -9.75
C ARG A 220 3.29 -17.11 -9.44
N ALA A 221 4.47 -16.61 -9.05
CA ALA A 221 5.60 -17.44 -8.67
C ALA A 221 5.31 -18.27 -7.41
N LEU A 222 4.72 -17.65 -6.37
CA LEU A 222 4.33 -18.33 -5.14
C LEU A 222 3.25 -19.40 -5.39
N GLN A 223 2.28 -19.11 -6.27
CA GLN A 223 1.26 -20.10 -6.67
C GLN A 223 1.90 -21.30 -7.38
N ALA A 224 2.88 -21.07 -8.26
CA ALA A 224 3.60 -22.16 -8.92
C ALA A 224 4.42 -23.01 -7.92
N GLN A 225 5.07 -22.37 -6.95
CA GLN A 225 5.78 -23.08 -5.87
C GLN A 225 4.83 -23.90 -5.01
N LEU A 226 3.66 -23.35 -4.66
CA LEU A 226 2.64 -24.05 -3.87
C LEU A 226 2.07 -25.27 -4.63
N ALA A 227 1.85 -25.15 -5.93
CA ALA A 227 1.45 -26.28 -6.76
C ALA A 227 2.54 -27.37 -6.80
N ALA A 228 3.81 -26.98 -6.93
CA ALA A 228 4.94 -27.92 -6.94
C ALA A 228 5.13 -28.63 -5.58
N THR A 229 4.94 -27.94 -4.46
CA THR A 229 5.01 -28.57 -3.14
C THR A 229 3.82 -29.50 -2.88
N GLN A 230 2.63 -29.16 -3.37
CA GLN A 230 1.46 -30.04 -3.30
C GLN A 230 1.65 -31.34 -4.09
N THR A 231 2.21 -31.27 -5.31
CA THR A 231 2.50 -32.49 -6.09
C THR A 231 3.59 -33.33 -5.43
N GLN A 232 4.62 -32.69 -4.88
CA GLN A 232 5.64 -33.40 -4.10
C GLN A 232 5.03 -34.09 -2.87
N GLN A 233 4.18 -33.41 -2.12
CA GLN A 233 3.49 -33.97 -0.95
C GLN A 233 2.61 -35.17 -1.33
N GLN A 234 1.89 -35.08 -2.45
CA GLN A 234 1.10 -36.20 -2.97
C GLN A 234 1.99 -37.41 -3.30
N SER A 235 3.11 -37.20 -4.02
CA SER A 235 4.03 -38.29 -4.36
C SER A 235 4.61 -38.98 -3.11
N LEU A 236 5.04 -38.22 -2.11
CA LEU A 236 5.55 -38.77 -0.84
C LEU A 236 4.46 -39.52 -0.07
N SER A 237 3.20 -39.05 -0.13
CA SER A 237 2.08 -39.74 0.50
C SER A 237 1.77 -41.10 -0.16
N GLU A 238 1.90 -41.18 -1.49
CA GLU A 238 1.75 -42.42 -2.24
C GLU A 238 2.92 -43.38 -1.96
N GLU A 239 4.15 -42.87 -1.91
CA GLU A 239 5.32 -43.65 -1.52
C GLU A 239 5.17 -44.25 -0.10
N LEU A 240 4.72 -43.46 0.86
CA LEU A 240 4.44 -43.94 2.22
C LEU A 240 3.33 -45.00 2.25
N LYS A 241 2.27 -44.82 1.46
CA LYS A 241 1.18 -45.79 1.35
C LYS A 241 1.69 -47.11 0.75
N THR A 242 2.44 -47.06 -0.35
CA THR A 242 3.03 -48.27 -0.96
C THR A 242 4.04 -48.96 -0.05
N ALA A 243 4.85 -48.19 0.70
CA ALA A 243 5.75 -48.75 1.71
C ALA A 243 4.99 -49.45 2.85
N ARG A 244 3.89 -48.86 3.34
CA ARG A 244 3.01 -49.48 4.33
C ARG A 244 2.37 -50.78 3.82
N ASP A 245 1.88 -50.78 2.58
CA ASP A 245 1.26 -51.96 1.97
C ASP A 245 2.29 -53.08 1.74
N ARG A 246 3.52 -52.73 1.32
CA ARG A 246 4.64 -53.68 1.26
C ARG A 246 4.98 -54.26 2.63
N ASN A 247 5.02 -53.43 3.68
CA ASN A 247 5.35 -53.89 5.03
C ASN A 247 4.25 -54.84 5.56
N ARG A 248 2.97 -54.51 5.37
CA ARG A 248 1.84 -55.42 5.66
C ARG A 248 1.92 -56.74 4.87
N SER A 249 2.34 -56.69 3.60
CA SER A 249 2.53 -57.90 2.79
C SER A 249 3.70 -58.77 3.30
N LEU A 250 4.78 -58.16 3.80
CA LEU A 250 5.91 -58.87 4.40
C LEU A 250 5.52 -59.48 5.76
N GLU A 251 4.76 -58.77 6.59
CA GLU A 251 4.23 -59.30 7.85
C GLU A 251 3.30 -60.51 7.63
N THR A 252 2.51 -60.51 6.55
CA THR A 252 1.60 -61.63 6.20
C THR A 252 2.29 -62.81 5.52
N LYS A 253 3.44 -62.59 4.85
CA LYS A 253 4.25 -63.65 4.21
C LYS A 253 5.34 -64.22 5.11
N SER A 254 5.66 -63.55 6.22
CA SER A 254 6.54 -64.08 7.26
C SER A 254 5.92 -65.34 7.87
N PRO A 255 6.58 -66.51 7.83
CA PRO A 255 6.08 -67.70 8.48
C PRO A 255 5.97 -67.44 9.98
N LYS A 256 4.84 -67.83 10.54
CA LYS A 256 4.54 -67.80 11.98
C LYS A 256 5.46 -68.78 12.72
N GLU A 257 6.75 -68.46 12.83
CA GLU A 257 7.64 -69.14 13.75
C GLU A 257 7.20 -68.83 15.18
N ARG A 258 7.19 -69.89 15.99
CA ARG A 258 6.57 -69.95 17.32
C ARG A 258 6.99 -68.79 18.22
N PRO A 259 6.11 -68.31 19.12
CA PRO A 259 6.48 -67.31 20.10
C PRO A 259 7.43 -67.94 21.12
N SER A 260 8.73 -67.73 20.93
CA SER A 260 9.64 -67.65 22.08
C SER A 260 9.20 -66.46 22.93
N SER A 261 9.35 -66.57 24.24
CA SER A 261 8.93 -65.72 25.36
C SER A 261 9.19 -64.19 25.31
N SER A 262 9.40 -63.58 24.15
CA SER A 262 9.52 -62.12 23.92
C SER A 262 8.22 -61.46 23.39
N SER A 263 7.16 -62.23 23.11
CA SER A 263 5.99 -61.81 22.31
C SER A 263 5.01 -60.83 22.98
N THR A 264 4.96 -60.71 24.30
CA THR A 264 3.94 -59.87 24.97
C THR A 264 4.23 -58.38 24.86
N LYS A 265 5.50 -57.95 24.96
CA LYS A 265 5.88 -56.55 24.76
C LYS A 265 5.64 -56.08 23.33
N LEU A 266 5.91 -56.94 22.36
CA LEU A 266 5.75 -56.64 20.94
C LEU A 266 4.26 -56.59 20.54
N GLN A 267 3.44 -57.48 21.09
CA GLN A 267 1.97 -57.39 20.97
C GLN A 267 1.39 -56.17 21.67
N LEU A 268 1.94 -55.77 22.83
CA LEU A 268 1.52 -54.55 23.53
C LEU A 268 1.85 -53.31 22.69
N GLN A 269 3.09 -53.23 22.16
CA GLN A 269 3.49 -52.17 21.24
C GLN A 269 2.62 -52.12 19.99
N GLN A 270 2.27 -53.27 19.40
CA GLN A 270 1.38 -53.34 18.25
C GLN A 270 -0.02 -52.80 18.58
N LYS A 271 -0.58 -53.15 19.75
CA LYS A 271 -1.86 -52.59 20.21
C LYS A 271 -1.78 -51.08 20.46
N THR A 272 -0.70 -50.60 21.06
CA THR A 272 -0.50 -49.17 21.30
C THR A 272 -0.38 -48.39 19.99
N LEU A 273 0.35 -48.92 19.01
CA LEU A 273 0.48 -48.29 17.69
C LEU A 273 -0.85 -48.27 16.92
N LEU A 274 -1.66 -49.33 17.03
CA LEU A 274 -3.01 -49.34 16.45
C LEU A 274 -3.94 -48.33 17.12
N ALA A 275 -3.88 -48.19 18.45
CA ALA A 275 -4.65 -47.19 19.17
C ALA A 275 -4.22 -45.76 18.82
N GLN A 276 -2.91 -45.53 18.68
CA GLN A 276 -2.36 -44.24 18.23
C GLN A 276 -2.79 -43.92 16.79
N LEU A 277 -2.77 -44.91 15.89
CA LEU A 277 -3.28 -44.72 14.53
C LEU A 277 -4.76 -44.32 14.53
N GLN A 278 -5.58 -45.02 15.32
CA GLN A 278 -7.01 -44.72 15.42
C GLN A 278 -7.27 -43.32 15.99
N ASP A 279 -6.53 -42.89 17.02
CA ASP A 279 -6.58 -41.52 17.56
C ASP A 279 -6.16 -40.48 16.51
N THR A 280 -5.11 -40.76 15.72
CA THR A 280 -4.70 -39.86 14.63
C THR A 280 -5.74 -39.78 13.51
N GLU A 281 -6.42 -40.88 13.18
CA GLU A 281 -7.50 -40.90 12.18
C GLU A 281 -8.72 -40.09 12.67
N GLU A 282 -9.09 -40.20 13.93
CA GLU A 282 -10.16 -39.38 14.53
C GLU A 282 -9.81 -37.89 14.56
N ARG A 283 -8.56 -37.55 14.90
CA ARG A 283 -8.07 -36.16 14.83
C ARG A 283 -8.07 -35.63 13.40
N TYR A 284 -7.69 -36.45 12.43
CA TYR A 284 -7.71 -36.07 11.02
C TYR A 284 -9.14 -35.83 10.52
N ALA A 285 -10.09 -36.69 10.90
CA ALA A 285 -11.51 -36.50 10.57
C ALA A 285 -12.08 -35.21 11.17
N LYS A 286 -11.69 -34.86 12.41
CA LYS A 286 -12.06 -33.57 13.04
C LYS A 286 -11.48 -32.39 12.28
N LEU A 287 -10.19 -32.42 11.96
CA LEU A 287 -9.52 -31.38 11.16
C LEU A 287 -10.14 -31.21 9.78
N GLU A 288 -10.56 -32.30 9.13
CA GLU A 288 -11.24 -32.24 7.84
C GLU A 288 -12.62 -31.59 7.94
N MET A 289 -13.38 -31.88 8.99
CA MET A 289 -14.65 -31.19 9.25
C MET A 289 -14.44 -29.70 9.54
N GLU A 290 -13.47 -29.35 10.38
CA GLU A 290 -13.13 -27.96 10.66
C GLU A 290 -12.74 -27.21 9.38
N ASN A 291 -11.92 -27.82 8.52
CA ASN A 291 -11.53 -27.24 7.24
C ASN A 291 -12.74 -27.00 6.33
N ARG A 292 -13.67 -27.96 6.23
CA ARG A 292 -14.93 -27.77 5.48
C ARG A 292 -15.78 -26.65 6.07
N THR A 293 -15.88 -26.53 7.39
CA THR A 293 -16.62 -25.43 8.02
C THR A 293 -15.96 -24.07 7.75
N LEU A 294 -14.64 -23.98 7.84
CA LEU A 294 -13.89 -22.76 7.51
C LEU A 294 -14.08 -22.37 6.05
N GLN A 295 -13.96 -23.32 5.11
CA GLN A 295 -14.23 -23.08 3.69
C GLN A 295 -15.66 -22.54 3.45
N SER A 296 -16.66 -23.11 4.13
CA SER A 296 -18.04 -22.63 4.04
C SER A 296 -18.20 -21.22 4.59
N HIS A 297 -17.47 -20.87 5.66
CA HIS A 297 -17.49 -19.55 6.25
C HIS A 297 -16.80 -18.51 5.35
N THR A 298 -15.66 -18.86 4.78
CA THR A 298 -14.96 -18.04 3.78
C THR A 298 -15.83 -17.78 2.56
N ALA A 299 -16.54 -18.80 2.05
CA ALA A 299 -17.46 -18.63 0.92
C ALA A 299 -18.61 -17.66 1.25
N ARG A 300 -19.18 -17.75 2.47
CA ARG A 300 -20.22 -16.80 2.93
C ARG A 300 -19.69 -15.37 3.02
N LEU A 301 -18.51 -15.17 3.60
CA LEU A 301 -17.88 -13.86 3.72
C LEU A 301 -17.56 -13.25 2.35
N GLN A 302 -17.06 -14.06 1.42
CA GLN A 302 -16.83 -13.63 0.03
C GLN A 302 -18.13 -13.21 -0.66
N GLN A 303 -19.23 -13.94 -0.42
CA GLN A 303 -20.53 -13.58 -0.97
C GLN A 303 -21.11 -12.30 -0.33
N GLN A 304 -20.94 -12.10 0.97
CA GLN A 304 -21.30 -10.86 1.66
C GLN A 304 -20.53 -9.67 1.10
N LEU A 305 -19.21 -9.79 0.94
CA LEU A 305 -18.38 -8.76 0.34
C LEU A 305 -18.82 -8.44 -1.10
N ALA A 306 -19.12 -9.46 -1.90
CA ALA A 306 -19.61 -9.26 -3.27
C ALA A 306 -20.96 -8.50 -3.29
N ASN A 307 -21.88 -8.83 -2.37
CA ASN A 307 -23.16 -8.16 -2.24
C ASN A 307 -22.99 -6.69 -1.79
N GLU A 308 -22.14 -6.42 -0.80
CA GLU A 308 -21.86 -5.04 -0.35
C GLU A 308 -21.22 -4.19 -1.45
N VAL A 309 -20.28 -4.76 -2.21
CA VAL A 309 -19.67 -4.08 -3.35
C VAL A 309 -20.71 -3.79 -4.45
N ALA A 310 -21.61 -4.75 -4.72
CA ALA A 310 -22.69 -4.54 -5.68
C ALA A 310 -23.66 -3.45 -5.22
N GLN A 311 -24.02 -3.44 -3.93
CA GLN A 311 -24.91 -2.44 -3.34
C GLN A 311 -24.29 -1.04 -3.36
N ARG A 312 -23.03 -0.88 -2.93
CA ARG A 312 -22.32 0.41 -3.02
C ARG A 312 -22.21 0.93 -4.46
N LYS A 313 -22.06 0.04 -5.45
CA LYS A 313 -22.08 0.41 -6.87
C LYS A 313 -23.47 0.84 -7.34
N ALA A 314 -24.53 0.18 -6.88
CA ALA A 314 -25.91 0.57 -7.17
C ALA A 314 -26.25 1.93 -6.56
N ASP A 315 -25.92 2.14 -5.28
CA ASP A 315 -26.14 3.41 -4.56
C ASP A 315 -25.36 4.57 -5.22
N ALA A 316 -24.12 4.31 -5.67
CA ALA A 316 -23.33 5.29 -6.43
C ALA A 316 -23.94 5.61 -7.81
N SER A 317 -24.68 4.67 -8.42
CA SER A 317 -25.38 4.88 -9.69
C SER A 317 -26.71 5.62 -9.53
N GLU A 318 -27.46 5.39 -8.44
CA GLU A 318 -28.69 6.12 -8.12
C GLU A 318 -28.41 7.58 -7.68
N ALA A 319 -27.33 7.81 -6.93
CA ALA A 319 -26.93 9.17 -6.55
C ALA A 319 -26.38 10.02 -7.72
N GLY A 320 -26.14 9.41 -8.89
CA GLY A 320 -25.54 10.06 -10.06
C GLY A 320 -26.50 10.77 -11.01
N ILE A 321 -27.82 10.67 -10.83
CA ILE A 321 -28.81 11.19 -11.80
C ILE A 321 -29.99 11.86 -11.07
N PHE A 322 -29.74 12.97 -10.37
CA PHE A 322 -30.81 13.93 -10.07
C PHE A 322 -30.59 15.17 -10.93
N ALA A 323 -31.15 15.13 -12.16
CA ALA A 323 -31.41 16.33 -12.93
C ALA A 323 -32.55 17.09 -12.23
N ILE A 324 -32.18 18.15 -11.50
CA ILE A 324 -33.11 19.07 -10.86
C ILE A 324 -33.82 19.87 -11.97
N HIS A 325 -34.97 19.40 -12.44
CA HIS A 325 -35.99 20.24 -13.06
C HIS A 325 -36.87 20.80 -11.92
N VAL A 326 -36.55 21.99 -11.44
CA VAL A 326 -37.47 22.78 -10.62
C VAL A 326 -38.18 23.73 -11.58
N GLU A 327 -39.42 23.39 -11.92
CA GLU A 327 -40.35 24.34 -12.53
C GLU A 327 -40.69 25.41 -11.48
N LEU A 328 -40.23 26.64 -11.72
CA LEU A 328 -40.65 27.82 -10.97
C LEU A 328 -41.98 28.33 -11.56
N LYS A 329 -43.04 28.27 -10.78
CA LYS A 329 -44.26 29.08 -10.94
C LYS A 329 -44.23 30.25 -9.98
#